data_AF-U1P5H8-F1
#
_entry.id   AF-U1P5H8-F1
#
_cell.length_a   1.000
_cell.length_b   1.000
_cell.length_c   1.000
_cell.angle_alpha   90.00
_cell.angle_beta   90.00
_cell.angle_gamma   90.00
#
_symmetry.space_group_name_H-M   'P 1'
#
loop_
_entity.id
_entity.type
_entity.pdbx_description
1 polymer ?
#
loop_
_entity_poly.entity_id
_entity_poly.type
_entity_poly.pdbx_seq_one_letter_code
_entity_poly.pdbx_strand_id
1 'polypeptide(L)'
;LYEKYIPDAQALRQSPEIQQYMWTGNLGPYELSSTTPGEAGDAIFERNDDYYMRDHVEESNVQVMDDGFAEAPYFERLLRDREPEQATLNERWRAGDGDRYVPDTDIIEELQQRDDTTVAEELSPFISMMFFNQRANGHPMLKSAEGRIAINSIVDKQVIVEDVKRGLEGPPAATYQPRWSQFYDDSLVTARGIGVENADIRAARDRIRELDGFSVEEV
;
A
#
# COMPACT_ATOMS: atom_id res chain seq x y z
N LEU A 1 5.07 -1.26 30.80
CA LEU A 1 6.29 -0.76 30.11
C LEU A 1 6.34 0.77 30.08
N TYR A 2 5.32 1.45 29.55
CA TYR A 2 5.27 2.92 29.45
C TYR A 2 5.49 3.66 30.78
N GLU A 3 4.85 3.22 31.87
CA GLU A 3 4.97 3.88 33.19
C GLU A 3 6.40 3.92 33.75
N LYS A 4 7.26 2.98 33.35
CA LYS A 4 8.67 2.89 33.79
C LYS A 4 9.56 4.00 33.18
N TYR A 5 9.15 4.57 32.04
CA TYR A 5 9.98 5.49 31.26
C TYR A 5 9.35 6.88 31.10
N ILE A 6 8.25 7.20 31.78
CA ILE A 6 7.69 8.56 31.75
C ILE A 6 8.58 9.49 32.59
N PRO A 7 8.91 10.72 32.10
CA PRO A 7 8.52 11.33 30.82
C PRO A 7 9.54 11.15 29.67
N ASP A 8 10.56 10.32 29.84
CA ASP A 8 11.67 10.16 28.90
C ASP A 8 11.34 9.19 27.74
N ALA A 9 10.76 9.76 26.67
CA ALA A 9 10.45 9.03 25.45
C ALA A 9 11.69 8.50 24.70
N GLN A 10 12.86 9.11 24.90
CA GLN A 10 14.09 8.67 24.25
C GLN A 10 14.61 7.40 24.92
N ALA A 11 14.59 7.35 26.25
CA ALA A 11 14.92 6.15 27.02
C ALA A 11 14.00 4.97 26.70
N LEU A 12 12.71 5.20 26.47
CA LEU A 12 11.78 4.16 26.02
C LEU A 12 12.17 3.59 24.64
N ARG A 13 12.46 4.45 23.66
CA ARG A 13 12.87 4.05 22.30
C ARG A 13 14.19 3.28 22.26
N GLN A 14 15.08 3.57 23.20
CA GLN A 14 16.38 2.91 23.33
C GLN A 14 16.36 1.73 24.31
N SER A 15 15.21 1.45 24.93
CA SER A 15 15.12 0.37 25.92
C SER A 15 15.33 -1.00 25.27
N PRO A 16 16.14 -1.88 25.89
CA PRO A 16 16.29 -3.26 25.43
C PRO A 16 14.95 -3.97 25.34
N GLU A 17 14.00 -3.69 26.24
CA GLU A 17 12.67 -4.31 26.21
C GLU A 17 11.84 -3.93 24.98
N ILE A 18 11.97 -2.72 24.43
CA ILE A 18 11.33 -2.34 23.14
C ILE A 18 12.13 -2.86 21.95
N GLN A 19 13.46 -2.82 22.03
CA GLN A 19 14.32 -3.29 20.93
C GLN A 19 14.34 -4.82 20.80
N GLN A 20 14.06 -5.54 21.88
CA GLN A 20 14.06 -7.00 21.98
C GLN A 20 12.65 -7.53 22.30
N TYR A 21 11.58 -6.79 21.95
CA TYR A 21 10.21 -7.27 22.13
C TYR A 21 10.01 -8.50 21.23
N MET A 22 10.39 -9.67 21.74
CA MET A 22 10.28 -10.93 21.05
C MET A 22 8.83 -11.37 21.13
N TRP A 23 8.24 -11.47 19.95
CA TRP A 23 6.90 -11.96 19.72
C TRP A 23 6.73 -13.31 20.42
N THR A 24 5.95 -13.38 21.51
CA THR A 24 5.72 -14.63 22.25
C THR A 24 4.74 -15.50 21.47
N GLY A 25 5.29 -16.36 20.61
CA GLY A 25 4.54 -17.37 19.83
C GLY A 25 4.24 -16.90 18.41
N ASN A 26 5.09 -17.32 17.48
CA ASN A 26 4.84 -17.16 16.06
C ASN A 26 4.22 -18.45 15.52
N LEU A 27 2.93 -18.41 15.16
CA LEU A 27 2.31 -19.48 14.39
C LEU A 27 2.58 -19.31 12.89
N GLY A 28 3.38 -18.32 12.49
CA GLY A 28 3.75 -18.10 11.10
C GLY A 28 4.80 -19.08 10.60
N PRO A 29 5.00 -19.14 9.28
CA PRO A 29 5.98 -20.01 8.63
C PRO A 29 7.45 -19.65 8.96
N TYR A 30 7.75 -18.40 9.30
CA TYR A 30 9.12 -17.95 9.55
C TYR A 30 9.21 -17.09 10.80
N GLU A 31 10.22 -17.31 11.62
CA GLU A 31 10.54 -16.54 12.81
C GLU A 31 11.55 -15.42 12.50
N LEU A 32 11.31 -14.23 13.03
CA LEU A 32 12.25 -13.12 12.88
C LEU A 32 13.54 -13.43 13.65
N SER A 33 14.65 -13.55 12.94
CA SER A 33 15.98 -13.82 13.50
C SER A 33 16.76 -12.53 13.73
N SER A 34 16.76 -11.61 12.76
CA SER A 34 17.42 -10.32 12.90
C SER A 34 16.74 -9.24 12.06
N THR A 35 16.91 -7.97 12.46
CA THR A 35 16.47 -6.83 11.66
C THR A 35 17.38 -5.63 11.89
N THR A 36 17.72 -4.95 10.80
CA THR A 36 18.38 -3.65 10.83
C THR A 36 17.31 -2.55 10.90
N PRO A 37 17.15 -1.78 11.99
CA PRO A 37 16.10 -0.76 12.05
C PRO A 37 16.32 0.37 11.03
N GLY A 38 15.24 0.91 10.45
CA GLY A 38 15.32 2.05 9.52
C GLY A 38 14.44 1.92 8.28
N GLU A 39 14.49 2.95 7.44
CA GLU A 39 13.84 2.98 6.12
C GLU A 39 14.58 2.12 5.10
N ALA A 40 15.90 1.98 5.25
CA ALA A 40 16.74 1.05 4.52
C ALA A 40 17.32 -0.02 5.46
N GLY A 41 17.52 -1.24 4.95
CA GLY A 41 18.14 -2.35 5.68
C GLY A 41 17.32 -3.64 5.62
N ASP A 42 17.86 -4.70 6.19
CA ASP A 42 17.34 -6.06 6.04
C ASP A 42 16.54 -6.55 7.25
N ALA A 43 15.71 -7.55 7.00
CA ALA A 43 15.13 -8.41 8.03
C ALA A 43 15.32 -9.86 7.58
N ILE A 44 15.96 -10.65 8.44
CA ILE A 44 16.23 -12.06 8.22
C ILE A 44 15.23 -12.86 9.05
N PHE A 45 14.52 -13.77 8.39
CA PHE A 45 13.64 -14.71 9.03
C PHE A 45 14.13 -16.13 8.74
N GLU A 46 14.15 -16.96 9.78
CA GLU A 46 14.50 -18.38 9.66
C GLU A 46 13.21 -19.20 9.67
N ARG A 47 13.24 -20.35 9.02
CA ARG A 47 12.13 -21.31 8.97
C ARG A 47 11.65 -21.66 10.38
N ASN A 48 10.33 -21.63 10.57
CA ASN A 48 9.70 -22.10 11.80
C ASN A 48 9.44 -23.61 11.68
N ASP A 49 10.13 -24.41 12.50
CA ASP A 49 9.90 -25.85 12.57
C ASP A 49 8.61 -26.22 13.29
N ASP A 50 8.10 -25.32 14.15
CA ASP A 50 6.82 -25.45 14.85
C ASP A 50 5.68 -24.76 14.07
N TYR A 51 5.81 -24.61 12.74
CA TYR A 51 4.77 -23.99 11.92
C TYR A 51 3.48 -24.81 11.99
N TYR A 52 2.42 -24.21 12.56
CA TYR A 52 1.18 -24.92 12.91
C TYR A 52 0.54 -25.74 11.77
N MET A 53 0.79 -25.37 10.50
CA MET A 53 0.24 -26.09 9.34
C MET A 53 0.94 -27.42 9.06
N ARG A 54 2.13 -27.68 9.62
CA ARG A 54 2.83 -28.97 9.50
C ARG A 54 2.10 -30.11 10.21
N ASP A 55 1.52 -29.82 11.37
CA ASP A 55 0.98 -30.82 12.31
C ASP A 55 -0.53 -31.07 12.15
N HIS A 56 -1.14 -30.60 11.06
CA HIS A 56 -2.57 -30.84 10.78
C HIS A 56 -2.83 -32.24 10.24
N VAL A 57 -2.66 -33.22 11.13
CA VAL A 57 -3.19 -34.58 11.04
C VAL A 57 -4.63 -34.62 11.58
N GLU A 58 -5.36 -35.72 11.31
CA GLU A 58 -6.83 -35.93 11.42
C GLU A 58 -7.62 -35.32 12.61
N GLU A 59 -6.98 -34.89 13.71
CA GLU A 59 -7.63 -34.37 14.93
C GLU A 59 -7.77 -32.83 14.99
N SER A 60 -7.39 -32.09 13.93
CA SER A 60 -7.46 -30.63 13.92
C SER A 60 -8.89 -30.11 13.66
N ASN A 61 -9.23 -28.94 14.24
CA ASN A 61 -10.46 -28.21 13.94
C ASN A 61 -10.39 -27.38 12.65
N VAL A 62 -9.27 -27.46 11.93
CA VAL A 62 -9.07 -26.93 10.59
C VAL A 62 -8.99 -28.06 9.56
N GLN A 63 -9.18 -27.72 8.30
CA GLN A 63 -9.14 -28.68 7.18
C GLN A 63 -7.84 -29.51 7.22
N VAL A 64 -7.95 -30.84 7.05
CA VAL A 64 -6.79 -31.72 6.89
C VAL A 64 -6.00 -31.22 5.68
N MET A 65 -4.73 -30.90 5.91
CA MET A 65 -3.84 -30.41 4.87
C MET A 65 -3.23 -31.60 4.12
N ASP A 66 -2.88 -31.37 2.86
CA ASP A 66 -2.17 -32.36 2.04
C ASP A 66 -0.81 -32.69 2.69
N ASP A 67 -0.27 -33.90 2.45
CA ASP A 67 1.06 -34.34 2.89
C ASP A 67 2.15 -33.35 2.45
N GLY A 68 1.89 -32.59 1.37
CA GLY A 68 2.70 -31.46 0.93
C GLY A 68 2.80 -30.28 1.92
N PHE A 69 2.21 -30.33 3.11
CA PHE A 69 2.44 -29.35 4.18
C PHE A 69 3.33 -29.89 5.31
N ALA A 70 3.59 -31.20 5.37
CA ALA A 70 4.39 -31.80 6.44
C ALA A 70 5.80 -31.19 6.52
N GLU A 71 6.36 -30.80 5.37
CA GLU A 71 7.68 -30.17 5.26
C GLU A 71 7.61 -28.65 5.04
N ALA A 72 6.43 -28.03 5.08
CA ALA A 72 6.30 -26.60 4.87
C ALA A 72 6.78 -25.80 6.10
N PRO A 73 7.47 -24.66 5.95
CA PRO A 73 7.87 -24.04 4.68
C PRO A 73 9.07 -24.71 4.04
N TYR A 74 9.20 -24.59 2.74
CA TYR A 74 10.25 -25.28 1.96
C TYR A 74 11.57 -24.52 1.86
N PHE A 75 11.59 -23.24 2.23
CA PHE A 75 12.81 -22.45 2.26
C PHE A 75 13.29 -22.33 3.70
N GLU A 76 14.60 -22.45 3.90
CA GLU A 76 15.22 -22.34 5.23
C GLU A 76 15.26 -20.90 5.74
N ARG A 77 15.34 -19.93 4.83
CA ARG A 77 15.51 -18.52 5.15
C ARG A 77 14.72 -17.64 4.20
N LEU A 78 14.08 -16.62 4.77
CA LEU A 78 13.48 -15.52 4.04
C LEU A 78 14.29 -14.24 4.35
N LEU A 79 14.80 -13.62 3.29
CA LEU A 79 15.48 -12.33 3.38
C LEU A 79 14.54 -11.25 2.86
N ARG A 80 14.26 -10.25 3.69
CA ARG A 80 13.48 -9.09 3.27
C ARG A 80 14.36 -7.85 3.30
N ASP A 81 14.69 -7.36 2.13
CA ASP A 81 15.40 -6.09 1.97
C ASP A 81 14.41 -4.91 2.00
N ARG A 82 14.86 -3.79 2.57
CA ARG A 82 14.18 -2.50 2.48
C ARG A 82 15.12 -1.53 1.80
N GLU A 83 14.65 -0.99 0.70
CA GLU A 83 15.33 0.02 -0.08
C GLU A 83 14.28 1.07 -0.45
N PRO A 84 14.40 2.33 0.02
CA PRO A 84 13.44 3.38 -0.29
C PRO A 84 13.49 3.83 -1.76
N GLU A 85 14.60 3.60 -2.46
CA GLU A 85 14.76 4.04 -3.85
C GLU A 85 14.37 2.94 -4.85
N GLN A 86 13.25 3.15 -5.55
CA GLN A 86 12.77 2.23 -6.59
C GLN A 86 13.79 2.01 -7.71
N ALA A 87 14.55 3.05 -8.11
CA ALA A 87 15.60 2.90 -9.11
C ALA A 87 16.68 1.88 -8.67
N THR A 88 17.04 1.88 -7.39
CA THR A 88 18.00 0.93 -6.83
C THR A 88 17.42 -0.49 -6.79
N LEU A 89 16.15 -0.66 -6.43
CA LEU A 89 15.46 -1.96 -6.50
C LEU A 89 15.40 -2.50 -7.94
N ASN A 90 15.15 -1.63 -8.92
CA ASN A 90 15.09 -2.02 -10.32
C ASN A 90 16.44 -2.53 -10.83
N GLU A 91 17.54 -1.87 -10.48
CA GLU A 91 18.89 -2.35 -10.84
C GLU A 91 19.24 -3.68 -10.15
N ARG A 92 18.89 -3.85 -8.87
CA ARG A 92 19.06 -5.12 -8.15
C ARG A 92 18.27 -6.26 -8.80
N TRP A 93 17.02 -6.00 -9.20
CA TRP A 93 16.23 -6.99 -9.92
C TRP A 93 16.86 -7.35 -11.27
N ARG A 94 17.31 -6.35 -12.04
CA ARG A 94 18.00 -6.58 -13.33
C ARG A 94 19.26 -7.43 -13.17
N ALA A 95 19.96 -7.29 -12.04
CA ALA A 95 21.14 -8.07 -11.67
C ALA A 95 20.83 -9.48 -11.13
N GLY A 96 19.57 -9.78 -10.80
CA GLY A 96 19.14 -11.07 -10.25
C GLY A 96 19.27 -11.17 -8.72
N ASP A 97 19.29 -10.04 -8.00
CA ASP A 97 19.51 -10.00 -6.55
C ASP A 97 18.24 -10.27 -5.71
N GLY A 98 17.15 -10.77 -6.31
CA GLY A 98 15.92 -11.06 -5.57
C GLY A 98 14.94 -11.97 -6.30
N ASP A 99 14.05 -12.58 -5.52
CA ASP A 99 13.06 -13.55 -6.03
C ASP A 99 11.65 -12.96 -6.17
N ARG A 100 11.35 -11.86 -5.47
CA ARG A 100 10.08 -11.13 -5.58
C ARG A 100 10.23 -9.65 -5.22
N TYR A 101 9.62 -8.77 -6.00
CA TYR A 101 9.43 -7.37 -5.66
C TYR A 101 8.19 -6.78 -6.36
N VAL A 102 7.83 -5.53 -6.04
CA VAL A 102 6.76 -4.79 -6.70
C VAL A 102 7.39 -3.60 -7.44
N PRO A 103 7.52 -3.66 -8.77
CA PRO A 103 8.10 -2.57 -9.57
C PRO A 103 7.14 -1.40 -9.76
N ASP A 104 7.71 -0.24 -10.11
CA ASP A 104 6.95 0.85 -10.70
C ASP A 104 6.44 0.48 -12.10
N THR A 105 5.32 1.09 -12.51
CA THR A 105 4.65 0.81 -13.79
C THR A 105 5.52 1.13 -15.01
N ASP A 106 6.59 1.91 -14.84
CA ASP A 106 7.39 2.43 -15.93
C ASP A 106 8.36 1.41 -16.56
N ILE A 107 8.66 0.32 -15.84
CA ILE A 107 9.56 -0.74 -16.29
C ILE A 107 8.86 -2.07 -16.58
N ILE A 108 7.54 -2.16 -16.36
CA ILE A 108 6.80 -3.42 -16.51
C ILE A 108 6.98 -4.06 -17.89
N GLU A 109 6.90 -3.26 -18.96
CA GLU A 109 7.09 -3.76 -20.34
C GLU A 109 8.51 -4.32 -20.56
N GLU A 110 9.53 -3.69 -19.96
CA GLU A 110 10.91 -4.20 -20.00
C GLU A 110 11.00 -5.55 -19.27
N LEU A 111 10.42 -5.65 -18.07
CA LEU A 111 10.46 -6.86 -17.26
C LEU A 111 9.73 -8.04 -17.93
N GLN A 112 8.62 -7.79 -18.62
CA GLN A 112 7.86 -8.79 -19.36
C GLN A 112 8.64 -9.40 -20.53
N GLN A 113 9.67 -8.71 -21.04
CA GLN A 113 10.51 -9.19 -22.14
C GLN A 113 11.70 -10.04 -21.67
N ARG A 114 11.91 -10.17 -20.36
CA ARG A 114 13.02 -10.95 -19.80
C ARG A 114 12.62 -12.41 -19.62
N ASP A 115 13.52 -13.31 -20.01
CA ASP A 115 13.29 -14.76 -19.87
C ASP A 115 13.38 -15.25 -18.40
N ASP A 116 13.97 -14.47 -17.51
CA ASP A 116 14.20 -14.80 -16.10
C ASP A 116 13.14 -14.20 -15.15
N THR A 117 12.18 -13.44 -15.67
CA THR A 117 11.21 -12.69 -14.87
C THR A 117 9.79 -13.07 -15.29
N THR A 118 8.97 -13.42 -14.31
CA THR A 118 7.51 -13.54 -14.51
C THR A 118 6.83 -12.35 -13.88
N VAL A 119 6.11 -11.57 -14.69
CA VAL A 119 5.26 -10.47 -14.21
C VAL A 119 3.84 -11.00 -14.03
N ALA A 120 3.28 -10.83 -12.83
CA ALA A 120 1.91 -11.20 -12.51
C ALA A 120 1.11 -9.97 -12.06
N GLU A 121 -0.11 -9.87 -12.54
CA GLU A 121 -1.08 -8.87 -12.10
C GLU A 121 -1.96 -9.45 -11.00
N GLU A 122 -2.04 -8.76 -9.86
CA GLU A 122 -2.85 -9.17 -8.72
C GLU A 122 -3.94 -8.14 -8.42
N LEU A 123 -5.17 -8.60 -8.20
CA LEU A 123 -6.24 -7.71 -7.71
C LEU A 123 -5.93 -7.28 -6.28
N SER A 124 -5.82 -5.97 -6.10
CA SER A 124 -5.54 -5.36 -4.81
C SER A 124 -6.79 -4.70 -4.22
N PRO A 125 -7.05 -4.82 -2.90
CA PRO A 125 -8.07 -4.03 -2.21
C PRO A 125 -7.60 -2.59 -1.94
N PHE A 126 -6.33 -2.29 -2.19
CA PHE A 126 -5.78 -0.96 -1.93
C PHE A 126 -6.17 0.02 -3.02
N ILE A 127 -6.42 1.25 -2.60
CA ILE A 127 -6.68 2.40 -3.47
C ILE A 127 -5.69 3.51 -3.14
N SER A 128 -5.25 4.22 -4.18
CA SER A 128 -4.50 5.46 -4.01
C SER A 128 -5.43 6.57 -3.55
N MET A 129 -5.03 7.30 -2.50
CA MET A 129 -5.88 8.31 -1.85
C MET A 129 -5.16 9.65 -1.75
N MET A 130 -5.93 10.72 -1.95
CA MET A 130 -5.52 12.08 -1.59
C MET A 130 -6.34 12.54 -0.39
N PHE A 131 -5.66 12.81 0.72
CA PHE A 131 -6.32 13.27 1.94
C PHE A 131 -6.39 14.79 1.99
N PHE A 132 -7.58 15.33 2.27
CA PHE A 132 -7.76 16.76 2.54
C PHE A 132 -7.58 17.04 4.04
N ASN A 133 -6.72 18.00 4.39
CA ASN A 133 -6.60 18.45 5.78
C ASN A 133 -7.79 19.35 6.16
N GLN A 134 -8.77 18.79 6.87
CA GLN A 134 -9.97 19.49 7.34
C GLN A 134 -9.83 20.10 8.75
N ARG A 135 -8.65 19.99 9.38
CA ARG A 135 -8.41 20.51 10.73
C ARG A 135 -8.29 22.03 10.74
N ALA A 136 -8.27 22.63 11.93
CA ALA A 136 -8.15 24.08 12.10
C ALA A 136 -6.93 24.68 11.37
N ASN A 137 -5.81 23.94 11.30
CA ASN A 137 -4.58 24.32 10.60
C ASN A 137 -4.58 24.02 9.09
N GLY A 138 -5.66 23.47 8.53
CA GLY A 138 -5.83 23.25 7.10
C GLY A 138 -6.34 24.49 6.37
N HIS A 139 -6.11 24.53 5.05
CA HIS A 139 -6.58 25.61 4.20
C HIS A 139 -8.12 25.73 4.26
N PRO A 140 -8.70 26.93 4.43
CA PRO A 140 -10.15 27.09 4.64
C PRO A 140 -11.02 26.43 3.56
N MET A 141 -10.59 26.44 2.29
CA MET A 141 -11.31 25.81 1.18
C MET A 141 -11.48 24.30 1.37
N LEU A 142 -10.51 23.63 2.01
CA LEU A 142 -10.55 22.18 2.22
C LEU A 142 -11.51 21.79 3.34
N LYS A 143 -11.95 22.75 4.17
CA LYS A 143 -12.93 22.53 5.24
C LYS A 143 -14.35 22.47 4.69
N SER A 144 -14.65 23.18 3.60
CA SER A 144 -15.96 23.11 2.95
C SER A 144 -16.09 21.86 2.08
N ALA A 145 -17.30 21.27 2.04
CA ALA A 145 -17.57 20.16 1.13
C ALA A 145 -17.37 20.59 -0.32
N GLU A 146 -17.94 21.72 -0.71
CA GLU A 146 -17.84 22.28 -2.06
C GLU A 146 -16.40 22.53 -2.53
N GLY A 147 -15.50 23.01 -1.66
CA GLY A 147 -14.10 23.19 -2.04
C GLY A 147 -13.38 21.86 -2.32
N ARG A 148 -13.67 20.83 -1.52
CA ARG A 148 -13.16 19.46 -1.78
C ARG A 148 -13.79 18.85 -3.03
N ILE A 149 -15.06 19.12 -3.29
CA ILE A 149 -15.77 18.68 -4.50
C ILE A 149 -15.12 19.31 -5.73
N ALA A 150 -14.87 20.62 -5.71
CA ALA A 150 -14.23 21.34 -6.80
C ALA A 150 -12.86 20.73 -7.16
N ILE A 151 -12.01 20.45 -6.16
CA ILE A 151 -10.72 19.79 -6.41
C ILE A 151 -10.92 18.38 -6.98
N ASN A 152 -11.77 17.55 -6.36
CA ASN A 152 -11.97 16.17 -6.79
C ASN A 152 -12.63 16.06 -8.19
N SER A 153 -13.31 17.11 -8.65
CA SER A 153 -13.89 17.17 -10.00
C SER A 153 -12.86 17.43 -11.09
N ILE A 154 -11.69 18.00 -10.77
CA ILE A 154 -10.66 18.39 -11.76
C ILE A 154 -9.41 17.51 -11.74
N VAL A 155 -9.24 16.67 -10.71
CA VAL A 155 -8.20 15.64 -10.72
C VAL A 155 -8.64 14.56 -11.69
N ASP A 156 -8.05 14.54 -12.88
CA ASP A 156 -8.38 13.55 -13.90
C ASP A 156 -7.76 12.19 -13.56
N LYS A 157 -8.57 11.34 -12.95
CA LYS A 157 -8.17 9.98 -12.58
C LYS A 157 -8.09 9.05 -13.78
N GLN A 158 -8.76 9.38 -14.89
CA GLN A 158 -8.64 8.60 -16.10
C GLN A 158 -7.24 8.78 -16.69
N VAL A 159 -6.77 10.02 -16.81
CA VAL A 159 -5.37 10.32 -17.21
C VAL A 159 -4.37 9.67 -16.26
N ILE A 160 -4.63 9.69 -14.95
CA ILE A 160 -3.74 9.01 -13.98
C ILE A 160 -3.65 7.50 -14.28
N VAL A 161 -4.77 6.82 -14.47
CA VAL A 161 -4.78 5.37 -14.72
C VAL A 161 -4.19 5.04 -16.09
N GLU A 162 -4.61 5.75 -17.14
CA GLU A 162 -4.27 5.43 -18.52
C GLU A 162 -2.84 5.87 -18.86
N ASP A 163 -2.47 7.11 -18.54
CA ASP A 163 -1.19 7.69 -18.99
C ASP A 163 -0.09 7.55 -17.93
N VAL A 164 -0.38 7.90 -16.67
CA VAL A 164 0.64 7.88 -15.60
C VAL A 164 0.92 6.44 -15.16
N LYS A 165 -0.12 5.63 -15.01
CA LYS A 165 -0.04 4.23 -14.61
C LYS A 165 -0.05 3.26 -15.79
N ARG A 166 -0.06 3.78 -17.02
CA ARG A 166 0.06 3.00 -18.28
C ARG A 166 -1.01 1.92 -18.44
N GLY A 167 -2.19 2.12 -17.84
CA GLY A 167 -3.28 1.15 -17.84
C GLY A 167 -3.02 -0.09 -16.97
N LEU A 168 -1.96 -0.12 -16.17
CA LEU A 168 -1.58 -1.25 -15.32
C LEU A 168 -2.20 -1.18 -13.91
N GLU A 169 -2.88 -0.08 -13.58
CA GLU A 169 -3.72 0.00 -12.39
C GLU A 169 -5.19 -0.25 -12.73
N GLY A 170 -5.96 -0.65 -11.72
CA GLY A 170 -7.40 -0.85 -11.85
C GLY A 170 -8.13 0.43 -12.29
N PRO A 171 -9.40 0.31 -12.70
CA PRO A 171 -10.16 1.45 -13.21
C PRO A 171 -10.24 2.57 -12.17
N PRO A 172 -10.37 3.84 -12.61
CA PRO A 172 -10.40 4.99 -11.71
C PRO A 172 -11.34 4.80 -10.51
N ALA A 173 -10.79 4.97 -9.31
CA ALA A 173 -11.52 4.82 -8.08
C ALA A 173 -12.54 5.96 -7.91
N ALA A 174 -13.82 5.63 -7.72
CA ALA A 174 -14.89 6.59 -7.44
C ALA A 174 -15.40 6.51 -5.99
N THR A 175 -15.08 5.42 -5.29
CA THR A 175 -15.44 5.15 -3.89
C THR A 175 -14.30 4.37 -3.22
N TYR A 176 -14.39 4.20 -1.90
CA TYR A 176 -13.44 3.40 -1.12
C TYR A 176 -13.64 1.88 -1.30
N GLN A 177 -14.72 1.46 -1.95
CA GLN A 177 -15.01 0.06 -2.22
C GLN A 177 -14.48 -0.34 -3.61
N PRO A 178 -13.64 -1.37 -3.73
CA PRO A 178 -13.23 -1.85 -5.04
C PRO A 178 -14.43 -2.50 -5.76
N ARG A 179 -14.45 -2.41 -7.09
CA ARG A 179 -15.60 -2.87 -7.92
C ARG A 179 -15.91 -4.36 -7.80
N TRP A 180 -14.91 -5.17 -7.45
CA TRP A 180 -15.06 -6.61 -7.25
C TRP A 180 -15.59 -6.98 -5.85
N SER A 181 -15.74 -6.01 -4.95
CA SER A 181 -16.31 -6.23 -3.62
C SER A 181 -17.82 -6.47 -3.70
N GLN A 182 -18.33 -7.42 -2.91
CA GLN A 182 -19.78 -7.64 -2.76
C GLN A 182 -20.53 -6.41 -2.20
N PHE A 183 -19.80 -5.46 -1.61
CA PHE A 183 -20.36 -4.22 -1.05
C PHE A 183 -20.31 -3.04 -2.03
N TYR A 184 -19.83 -3.24 -3.26
CA TYR A 184 -19.85 -2.21 -4.28
C TYR A 184 -21.23 -2.14 -4.94
N ASP A 185 -21.83 -0.95 -4.94
CA ASP A 185 -23.08 -0.65 -5.63
C ASP A 185 -22.87 0.55 -6.55
N ASP A 186 -22.80 0.29 -7.85
CA ASP A 186 -22.55 1.30 -8.88
C ASP A 186 -23.63 2.40 -8.90
N SER A 187 -24.87 2.06 -8.53
CA SER A 187 -25.99 3.01 -8.53
C SER A 187 -25.87 4.10 -7.45
N LEU A 188 -25.05 3.85 -6.42
CA LEU A 188 -24.78 4.78 -5.32
C LEU A 188 -23.48 5.58 -5.52
N VAL A 189 -22.73 5.29 -6.57
CA VAL A 189 -21.44 5.93 -6.84
C VAL A 189 -21.65 7.29 -7.49
N THR A 190 -21.08 8.33 -6.87
CA THR A 190 -20.93 9.65 -7.51
C THR A 190 -19.54 9.75 -8.13
N ALA A 191 -19.42 9.43 -9.41
CA ALA A 191 -18.18 9.59 -10.15
C ALA A 191 -17.80 11.07 -10.24
N ARG A 192 -16.52 11.36 -9.98
CA ARG A 192 -15.90 12.69 -10.11
C ARG A 192 -14.49 12.50 -10.64
N GLY A 193 -13.96 13.46 -11.38
CA GLY A 193 -12.59 13.40 -11.88
C GLY A 193 -12.38 12.25 -12.86
N ILE A 194 -13.37 12.00 -13.73
CA ILE A 194 -13.34 10.98 -14.79
C ILE A 194 -13.62 11.71 -16.09
N GLY A 195 -12.71 11.62 -17.07
CA GLY A 195 -12.86 12.31 -18.35
C GLY A 195 -13.03 13.82 -18.17
N VAL A 196 -12.11 14.45 -17.46
CA VAL A 196 -12.25 15.86 -17.04
C VAL A 196 -12.17 16.76 -18.27
N GLU A 197 -13.18 17.59 -18.48
CA GLU A 197 -13.22 18.55 -19.58
C GLU A 197 -13.06 20.01 -19.10
N ASN A 198 -12.86 20.92 -20.05
CA ASN A 198 -12.86 22.36 -19.76
C ASN A 198 -14.15 22.85 -19.08
N ALA A 199 -15.28 22.18 -19.30
CA ALA A 199 -16.53 22.49 -18.62
C ALA A 199 -16.45 22.19 -17.12
N ASP A 200 -15.84 21.08 -16.72
CA ASP A 200 -15.64 20.71 -15.31
C ASP A 200 -14.69 21.67 -14.61
N ILE A 201 -13.62 22.10 -15.29
CA ILE A 201 -12.69 23.11 -14.77
C ILE A 201 -13.44 24.42 -14.49
N ARG A 202 -14.30 24.86 -15.41
CA ARG A 202 -15.14 26.06 -15.19
C ARG A 202 -16.11 25.86 -14.03
N ALA A 203 -16.82 24.73 -13.99
CA ALA A 203 -17.76 24.43 -12.91
C ALA A 203 -17.07 24.37 -11.53
N ALA A 204 -15.85 23.82 -11.46
CA ALA A 204 -15.06 23.82 -10.23
C ALA A 204 -14.64 25.24 -9.82
N ARG A 205 -14.24 26.09 -10.77
CA ARG A 205 -13.93 27.51 -10.50
C ARG A 205 -15.14 28.26 -9.98
N ASP A 206 -16.29 28.09 -10.62
CA ASP A 206 -17.53 28.76 -10.20
C ASP A 206 -17.96 28.30 -8.80
N ARG A 207 -17.88 26.99 -8.52
CA ARG A 207 -18.10 26.45 -7.18
C ARG A 207 -17.16 27.03 -6.13
N ILE A 208 -15.91 27.35 -6.48
CA ILE A 208 -14.98 28.05 -5.57
C ILE A 208 -15.32 29.53 -5.41
N ARG A 209 -15.73 30.22 -6.49
CA ARG A 209 -16.14 31.64 -6.44
C ARG A 209 -17.37 31.86 -5.56
N GLU A 210 -18.25 30.87 -5.46
CA GLU A 210 -19.43 30.89 -4.59
C GLU A 210 -19.09 30.66 -3.11
N LEU A 211 -17.85 30.31 -2.77
CA LEU A 211 -17.42 30.15 -1.38
C LEU A 211 -17.07 31.49 -0.75
N ASP A 212 -17.60 31.70 0.46
CA ASP A 212 -17.28 32.88 1.25
C ASP A 212 -15.77 33.01 1.51
N GLY A 213 -15.22 34.17 1.17
CA GLY A 213 -13.81 34.49 1.42
C GLY A 213 -12.83 33.96 0.39
N PHE A 214 -13.30 33.48 -0.77
CA PHE A 214 -12.44 33.07 -1.89
C PHE A 214 -12.66 33.92 -3.13
N SER A 215 -11.57 34.17 -3.86
CA SER A 215 -11.58 34.76 -5.19
C SER A 215 -10.73 33.89 -6.12
N VAL A 216 -11.16 33.73 -7.36
CA VAL A 216 -10.42 33.00 -8.39
C VAL A 216 -9.84 34.02 -9.37
N GLU A 217 -8.52 34.13 -9.41
CA GLU A 217 -7.79 34.94 -10.39
C GLU A 217 -7.58 34.13 -11.67
N GLU A 218 -7.80 34.74 -12.83
CA GLU A 218 -7.44 34.15 -14.12
C GLU A 218 -6.00 34.56 -14.45
N VAL A 219 -5.12 33.56 -14.55
CA VAL A 219 -3.72 33.70 -14.99
C VAL A 219 -3.61 33.26 -16.44
#